data_AF-A0A9P8BKN8-F1
#
_entry.id   AF-A0A9P8BKN8-F1
#
_cell.length_a   1.000
_cell.length_b   1.000
_cell.length_c   1.000
_cell.angle_alpha   90.00
_cell.angle_beta   90.00
_cell.angle_gamma   90.00
#
_symmetry.space_group_name_H-M   'P 1'
#
loop_
_entity.id
_entity.type
_entity.pdbx_description
1 polymer ?
#
loop_
_entity_poly.entity_id
_entity_poly.type
_entity_poly.pdbx_seq_one_letter_code
_entity_poly.pdbx_strand_id
1 'polypeptide(L)'
;MPASTLTKTAGSFKGSIPASPTIRAGSPDDFSLAPTALTGVTHWTQMPVMPNPNQIRDVLASMKDTLESLGVTFDTLGQHSAKVADIDFEYDYDEQISSLRKHMAQNEKKQDKRMNDVKTLLKDVLKDEIVPHIRNKIEGGVNDQLDRTAEGTISREIARHLPSRLQDKIIEDSQQLLDLEVKLHNSEARRANALIRSNHLNDPLHPLLTAQGNVSHGFPRDLSQLFSLSDDEAMALNDEYGLEDIVEGKERNLNRFMQLCGISYQMIPSTVLQ
;
A
#
# COMPACT_ATOMS: atom_id res chain seq x y z
N MET A 1 -0.73 -8.86 -44.74
CA MET A 1 -0.56 -8.89 -43.27
C MET A 1 -1.70 -8.14 -42.62
N PRO A 2 -2.61 -8.82 -41.90
CA PRO A 2 -3.53 -8.16 -40.99
C PRO A 2 -3.33 -8.63 -39.54
N ALA A 3 -3.40 -7.66 -38.63
CA ALA A 3 -3.23 -7.79 -37.20
C ALA A 3 -4.43 -8.47 -36.54
N SER A 4 -4.15 -9.42 -35.64
CA SER A 4 -5.14 -10.05 -34.78
C SER A 4 -5.27 -9.28 -33.47
N THR A 5 -6.51 -8.90 -33.17
CA THR A 5 -6.97 -8.30 -31.91
C THR A 5 -7.05 -9.36 -30.81
N LEU A 6 -6.41 -9.07 -29.68
CA LEU A 6 -6.45 -9.87 -28.44
C LEU A 6 -7.44 -9.22 -27.46
N THR A 7 -8.55 -9.90 -27.20
CA THR A 7 -9.52 -9.54 -26.16
C THR A 7 -9.16 -10.23 -24.84
N LYS A 8 -9.08 -9.41 -23.79
CA LYS A 8 -8.70 -9.73 -22.41
C LYS A 8 -9.94 -10.20 -21.64
N THR A 9 -9.97 -11.45 -21.20
CA THR A 9 -11.03 -12.01 -20.33
C THR A 9 -10.50 -12.07 -18.89
N ALA A 10 -11.11 -11.32 -17.99
CA ALA A 10 -10.80 -11.31 -16.56
C ALA A 10 -11.62 -12.39 -15.84
N GLY A 11 -10.95 -13.45 -15.38
CA GLY A 11 -11.52 -14.49 -14.52
C GLY A 11 -11.37 -14.11 -13.05
N SER A 12 -12.50 -13.81 -12.42
CA SER A 12 -12.67 -13.61 -10.98
C SER A 12 -12.70 -14.97 -10.27
N PHE A 13 -11.76 -15.22 -9.36
CA PHE A 13 -11.74 -16.44 -8.53
C PHE A 13 -11.99 -16.05 -7.07
N LYS A 14 -13.25 -16.25 -6.63
CA LYS A 14 -13.65 -16.38 -5.23
C LYS A 14 -13.58 -17.86 -4.84
N GLY A 15 -12.82 -18.19 -3.79
CA GLY A 15 -12.88 -19.47 -3.09
C GLY A 15 -12.47 -19.21 -1.64
N SER A 16 -13.41 -19.09 -0.70
CA SER A 16 -14.13 -20.16 0.00
C SER A 16 -13.23 -20.90 0.99
N ILE A 17 -13.27 -20.44 2.25
CA ILE A 17 -12.68 -21.08 3.43
C ILE A 17 -13.78 -21.93 4.07
N PRO A 18 -13.57 -23.24 4.32
CA PRO A 18 -14.38 -23.98 5.27
C PRO A 18 -13.57 -24.51 6.47
N ALA A 19 -14.11 -24.18 7.65
CA ALA A 19 -14.28 -24.98 8.86
C ALA A 19 -13.14 -25.90 9.40
N SER A 20 -12.80 -25.64 10.67
CA SER A 20 -12.20 -26.57 11.63
C SER A 20 -12.99 -27.88 11.81
N PRO A 21 -12.34 -28.95 12.31
CA PRO A 21 -12.82 -29.55 13.56
C PRO A 21 -11.73 -30.09 14.52
N THR A 22 -11.92 -29.77 15.80
CA THR A 22 -11.95 -30.62 17.03
C THR A 22 -11.16 -31.95 17.13
N ILE A 23 -10.18 -31.93 18.06
CA ILE A 23 -9.83 -32.87 19.18
C ILE A 23 -9.73 -34.40 18.92
N ARG A 24 -8.58 -35.03 19.29
CA ARG A 24 -8.48 -36.10 20.33
C ARG A 24 -7.10 -36.81 20.44
N ALA A 25 -6.51 -36.68 21.64
CA ALA A 25 -5.79 -37.62 22.53
C ALA A 25 -4.79 -38.70 22.06
N GLY A 26 -3.67 -38.80 22.82
CA GLY A 26 -2.79 -39.97 23.03
C GLY A 26 -1.31 -39.71 22.68
N SER A 27 -0.44 -39.21 23.57
CA SER A 27 0.37 -39.91 24.61
C SER A 27 1.49 -40.82 24.05
N PRO A 28 2.52 -41.17 24.85
CA PRO A 28 3.66 -40.38 25.32
C PRO A 28 5.00 -40.99 24.83
N ASP A 29 6.14 -40.54 25.36
CA ASP A 29 7.51 -41.06 25.16
C ASP A 29 8.31 -40.42 24.01
N ASP A 30 9.13 -39.40 24.34
CA ASP A 30 10.57 -39.56 24.14
C ASP A 30 11.35 -38.51 24.96
N PHE A 31 12.19 -39.02 25.88
CA PHE A 31 13.15 -38.26 26.67
C PHE A 31 14.31 -37.83 25.75
N SER A 32 14.59 -36.53 25.65
CA SER A 32 15.85 -36.03 25.10
C SER A 32 16.43 -34.96 26.01
N LEU A 33 17.39 -35.40 26.83
CA LEU A 33 18.30 -34.57 27.60
C LEU A 33 19.12 -33.66 26.67
N ALA A 34 19.03 -32.34 26.85
CA ALA A 34 19.95 -31.39 26.26
C ALA A 34 20.69 -30.65 27.40
N PRO A 35 22.05 -30.60 27.36
CA PRO A 35 22.86 -29.95 28.38
C PRO A 35 22.90 -28.43 28.20
N THR A 36 22.67 -27.71 29.29
CA THR A 36 22.82 -26.27 29.43
C THR A 36 24.30 -25.87 29.31
N ALA A 37 24.67 -25.22 28.21
CA ALA A 37 25.96 -24.55 28.08
C ALA A 37 25.84 -23.11 28.62
N LEU A 38 26.58 -22.84 29.70
CA LEU A 38 26.88 -21.50 30.19
C LEU A 38 27.75 -20.75 29.17
N THR A 39 27.24 -19.63 28.65
CA THR A 39 28.08 -18.53 28.15
C THR A 39 27.54 -17.21 28.71
N GLY A 40 28.18 -16.75 29.78
CA GLY A 40 28.06 -15.38 30.25
C GLY A 40 28.91 -14.46 29.37
N VAL A 41 28.25 -13.50 28.72
CA VAL A 41 28.89 -12.27 28.22
C VAL A 41 28.19 -11.10 28.90
N THR A 42 28.89 -10.49 29.84
CA THR A 42 28.51 -9.28 30.56
C THR A 42 28.62 -8.05 29.65
N HIS A 43 27.48 -7.45 29.29
CA HIS A 43 27.37 -6.08 28.80
C HIS A 43 26.72 -5.23 29.90
N TRP A 44 27.50 -4.35 30.54
CA TRP A 44 27.01 -3.40 31.54
C TRP A 44 26.60 -2.09 30.88
N THR A 45 25.30 -1.80 30.82
CA THR A 45 24.72 -0.44 30.88
C THR A 45 23.19 -0.54 30.92
N GLN A 46 22.60 -0.56 32.12
CA GLN A 46 21.38 0.18 32.55
C GLN A 46 20.96 -0.35 33.95
N MET A 47 20.79 0.55 34.93
CA MET A 47 20.34 0.26 36.30
C MET A 47 18.80 0.05 36.39
N PRO A 48 18.29 -0.51 37.52
CA PRO A 48 17.20 -1.50 37.51
C PRO A 48 15.80 -0.94 37.83
N VAL A 49 14.79 -1.49 37.15
CA VAL A 49 13.39 -1.47 37.59
C VAL A 49 13.24 -2.56 38.67
N MET A 50 12.67 -2.21 39.83
CA MET A 50 12.48 -3.16 40.94
C MET A 50 11.58 -4.35 40.53
N PRO A 51 11.88 -5.60 40.93
CA PRO A 51 11.08 -6.77 40.59
C PRO A 51 9.74 -6.73 41.33
N ASN A 52 8.65 -6.93 40.59
CA ASN A 52 7.30 -7.03 41.16
C ASN A 52 7.21 -8.26 42.09
N PRO A 53 6.58 -8.18 43.28
CA PRO A 53 6.46 -9.30 44.21
C PRO A 53 5.68 -10.51 43.64
N ASN A 54 4.91 -10.30 42.56
CA ASN A 54 4.24 -11.36 41.83
C ASN A 54 5.22 -12.19 40.97
N GLN A 55 6.26 -11.58 40.41
CA GLN A 55 7.27 -12.30 39.61
C GLN A 55 8.12 -13.23 40.49
N ILE A 56 8.34 -12.87 41.76
CA ILE A 56 9.04 -13.73 42.73
C ILE A 56 8.18 -14.95 43.08
N ARG A 57 6.86 -14.78 43.21
CA ARG A 57 5.93 -15.90 43.40
C ARG A 57 5.88 -16.83 42.19
N ASP A 58 5.89 -16.28 40.98
CA ASP A 58 5.87 -17.07 39.74
C ASP A 58 7.17 -17.88 39.58
N VAL A 59 8.32 -17.30 39.92
CA VAL A 59 9.60 -18.03 39.93
C VAL A 59 9.58 -19.15 40.97
N LEU A 60 9.08 -18.89 42.18
CA LEU A 60 9.04 -19.89 43.26
C LEU A 60 8.04 -21.01 42.96
N ALA A 61 6.92 -20.69 42.29
CA ALA A 61 5.99 -21.68 41.75
C ALA A 61 6.64 -22.52 40.65
N SER A 62 7.34 -21.89 39.68
CA SER A 62 8.03 -22.62 38.62
C SER A 62 9.15 -23.53 39.16
N MET A 63 9.89 -23.09 40.19
CA MET A 63 10.92 -23.92 40.83
C MET A 63 10.29 -25.11 41.56
N LYS A 64 9.15 -24.91 42.22
CA LYS A 64 8.40 -26.00 42.86
C LYS A 64 7.91 -27.03 41.83
N ASP A 65 7.36 -26.56 40.71
CA ASP A 65 6.91 -27.43 39.62
C ASP A 65 8.08 -28.21 39.00
N THR A 66 9.25 -27.59 38.82
CA THR A 66 10.45 -28.29 38.36
C THR A 66 10.96 -29.32 39.37
N LEU A 67 10.83 -29.07 40.68
CA LEU A 67 11.23 -30.02 41.73
C LEU A 67 10.29 -31.22 41.82
N GLU A 68 8.98 -30.99 41.65
CA GLU A 68 7.98 -32.04 41.59
C GLU A 68 8.16 -32.89 40.32
N SER A 69 8.43 -32.25 39.18
CA SER A 69 8.81 -32.93 37.94
C SER A 69 10.09 -33.76 38.11
N LEU A 70 11.11 -33.22 38.79
CA LEU A 70 12.36 -33.95 39.04
C LEU A 70 12.11 -35.17 39.95
N GLY A 71 11.26 -35.03 40.97
CA GLY A 71 10.83 -36.14 41.82
C GLY A 71 10.18 -37.28 41.02
N VAL A 72 9.27 -36.93 40.11
CA VAL A 72 8.65 -37.91 39.19
C VAL A 72 9.68 -38.55 38.26
N THR A 73 10.68 -37.81 37.78
CA THR A 73 11.78 -38.40 36.98
C THR A 73 12.66 -39.36 37.79
N PHE A 74 12.90 -39.09 39.06
CA PHE A 74 13.65 -39.99 39.93
C PHE A 74 12.85 -41.25 40.30
N ASP A 75 11.55 -41.13 40.54
CA ASP A 75 10.69 -42.29 40.81
C ASP A 75 10.53 -43.17 39.57
N THR A 76 10.39 -42.57 38.37
CA THR A 76 10.38 -43.35 37.11
C THR A 76 11.73 -44.01 36.86
N LEU A 77 12.85 -43.32 37.11
CA LEU A 77 14.18 -43.93 37.00
C LEU A 77 14.38 -45.07 38.03
N GLY A 78 13.86 -44.92 39.25
CA GLY A 78 13.85 -45.96 40.28
C GLY A 78 13.04 -47.19 39.87
N GLN A 79 11.85 -46.99 39.29
CA GLN A 79 11.02 -48.07 38.76
C GLN A 79 11.65 -48.74 37.53
N HIS A 80 12.32 -47.98 36.66
CA HIS A 80 13.08 -48.53 35.54
C HIS A 80 14.30 -49.33 36.03
N SER A 81 15.03 -48.84 37.02
CA SER A 81 16.18 -49.54 37.61
C SER A 81 15.77 -50.86 38.29
N ALA A 82 14.64 -50.86 39.02
CA ALA A 82 14.09 -52.07 39.63
C ALA A 82 13.61 -53.09 38.59
N LYS A 83 13.00 -52.64 37.48
CA LYS A 83 12.60 -53.54 36.38
C LYS A 83 13.80 -54.07 35.58
N VAL A 84 14.89 -53.30 35.48
CA VAL A 84 16.12 -53.74 34.82
C VAL A 84 16.87 -54.78 35.66
N ALA A 85 16.77 -54.71 37.00
CA ALA A 85 17.34 -55.73 37.89
C ALA A 85 16.63 -57.10 37.83
N ASP A 86 15.40 -57.16 37.30
CA ASP A 86 14.57 -58.37 37.24
C ASP A 86 14.62 -59.08 35.87
N ILE A 87 15.31 -58.50 34.87
CA ILE A 87 15.46 -59.08 33.52
C ILE A 87 16.90 -59.57 33.34
N ASP A 88 17.17 -60.75 33.93
CA ASP A 88 18.39 -61.53 33.73
C ASP A 88 18.24 -62.42 32.47
N PHE A 89 18.31 -61.79 31.28
CA PHE A 89 18.43 -62.49 29.99
C PHE A 89 19.51 -61.79 29.14
N GLU A 90 20.70 -62.39 29.15
CA GLU A 90 21.99 -61.79 28.75
C GLU A 90 22.30 -61.78 27.23
N TYR A 91 21.29 -61.91 26.34
CA TYR A 91 21.57 -62.10 24.89
C TYR A 91 20.92 -61.12 23.90
N ASP A 92 20.25 -60.05 24.35
CA ASP A 92 19.58 -59.09 23.43
C ASP A 92 20.10 -57.64 23.50
N TYR A 93 20.98 -57.32 24.46
CA TYR A 93 21.46 -55.95 24.68
C TYR A 93 22.46 -55.46 23.64
N ASP A 94 23.33 -56.33 23.12
CA ASP A 94 24.33 -55.94 22.12
C ASP A 94 23.68 -55.57 20.78
N GLU A 95 22.61 -56.26 20.39
CA GLU A 95 21.85 -55.93 19.18
C GLU A 95 21.11 -54.59 19.34
N GLN A 96 20.52 -54.34 20.51
CA GLN A 96 19.88 -53.07 20.83
C GLN A 96 20.87 -51.90 20.90
N ILE A 97 22.07 -52.08 21.47
CA ILE A 97 23.11 -51.05 21.51
C ILE A 97 23.64 -50.75 20.10
N SER A 98 23.85 -51.77 19.27
CA SER A 98 24.33 -51.58 17.90
C SER A 98 23.29 -50.87 17.01
N SER A 99 22.01 -51.20 17.16
CA SER A 99 20.91 -50.53 16.45
C SER A 99 20.71 -49.10 16.92
N LEU A 100 20.85 -48.83 18.23
CA LEU A 100 20.83 -47.48 18.79
C LEU A 100 21.98 -46.63 18.25
N ARG A 101 23.22 -47.14 18.25
CA ARG A 101 24.37 -46.42 17.67
C ARG A 101 24.18 -46.11 16.19
N LYS A 102 23.63 -47.07 15.43
CA LYS A 102 23.29 -46.88 14.02
C LYS A 102 22.20 -45.81 13.85
N HIS A 103 21.18 -45.81 14.70
CA HIS A 103 20.12 -44.82 14.70
C HIS A 103 20.64 -43.42 15.06
N MET A 104 21.52 -43.31 16.06
CA MET A 104 22.20 -42.05 16.42
C MET A 104 23.03 -41.50 15.27
N ALA A 105 23.88 -42.32 14.64
CA ALA A 105 24.69 -41.91 13.49
C ALA A 105 23.82 -41.49 12.29
N GLN A 106 22.69 -42.18 12.07
CA GLN A 106 21.75 -41.81 11.03
C GLN A 106 21.02 -40.50 11.35
N ASN A 107 20.68 -40.25 12.61
CA ASN A 107 20.06 -39.02 13.06
C ASN A 107 21.02 -37.83 13.03
N GLU A 108 22.27 -38.01 13.43
CA GLU A 108 23.33 -37.00 13.31
C GLU A 108 23.51 -36.59 11.84
N LYS A 109 23.60 -37.57 10.92
CA LYS A 109 23.65 -37.29 9.49
C LYS A 109 22.41 -36.57 8.95
N LYS A 110 21.22 -36.85 9.50
CA LYS A 110 19.98 -36.12 9.15
C LYS A 110 20.00 -34.69 9.71
N GLN A 111 20.48 -34.50 10.93
CA GLN A 111 20.61 -33.19 11.57
C GLN A 111 21.62 -32.32 10.84
N ASP A 112 22.76 -32.87 10.43
CA ASP A 112 23.75 -32.14 9.63
C ASP A 112 23.19 -31.67 8.29
N LYS A 113 22.42 -32.52 7.61
CA LYS A 113 21.72 -32.13 6.37
C LYS A 113 20.76 -30.98 6.63
N ARG A 114 19.89 -31.11 7.64
CA ARG A 114 18.95 -30.05 8.01
C ARG A 114 19.67 -28.75 8.36
N MET A 115 20.76 -28.83 9.13
CA MET A 115 21.56 -27.67 9.49
C MET A 115 22.16 -27.00 8.26
N ASN A 116 22.63 -27.79 7.28
CA ASN A 116 23.18 -27.26 6.04
C ASN A 116 22.09 -26.65 5.15
N ASP A 117 20.91 -27.25 5.11
CA ASP A 117 19.75 -26.71 4.39
C ASP A 117 19.31 -25.37 5.00
N VAL A 118 19.25 -25.27 6.34
CA VAL A 118 18.95 -24.02 7.05
C VAL A 118 20.02 -22.95 6.77
N LYS A 119 21.31 -23.31 6.78
CA LYS A 119 22.40 -22.38 6.44
C LYS A 119 22.28 -21.86 5.01
N THR A 120 21.90 -22.72 4.08
CA THR A 120 21.72 -22.35 2.67
C THR A 120 20.53 -21.42 2.52
N LEU A 121 19.38 -21.77 3.11
CA LEU A 121 18.18 -20.93 3.09
C LEU A 121 18.42 -19.56 3.72
N LEU A 122 19.14 -19.49 4.85
CA LEU A 122 19.49 -18.22 5.49
C LEU A 122 20.41 -17.37 4.58
N LYS A 123 21.37 -18.01 3.91
CA LYS A 123 22.28 -17.32 2.99
C LYS A 123 21.53 -16.78 1.77
N ASP A 124 20.55 -17.52 1.27
CA ASP A 124 19.73 -17.14 0.12
C ASP A 124 18.81 -15.98 0.51
N VAL A 125 18.09 -16.06 1.64
CA VAL A 125 17.28 -14.94 2.16
C VAL A 125 18.12 -13.69 2.39
N LEU A 126 19.31 -13.83 2.98
CA LEU A 126 20.19 -12.68 3.22
C LEU A 126 20.62 -12.00 1.91
N LYS A 127 20.97 -12.79 0.89
CA LYS A 127 21.44 -12.27 -0.40
C LYS A 127 20.32 -11.72 -1.26
N ASP A 128 19.20 -12.41 -1.31
CA ASP A 128 18.13 -12.13 -2.28
C ASP A 128 17.09 -11.17 -1.72
N GLU A 129 16.94 -11.07 -0.39
CA GLU A 129 15.93 -10.20 0.22
C GLU A 129 16.58 -9.02 0.97
N ILE A 130 17.51 -9.30 1.87
CA ILE A 130 18.03 -8.27 2.79
C ILE A 130 18.98 -7.31 2.08
N VAL A 131 19.95 -7.81 1.30
CA VAL A 131 20.90 -6.96 0.56
C VAL A 131 20.20 -5.97 -0.38
N PRO A 132 19.24 -6.39 -1.25
CA PRO A 132 18.55 -5.44 -2.11
C PRO A 132 17.65 -4.50 -1.31
N HIS A 133 17.00 -4.97 -0.23
CA HIS A 133 16.20 -4.08 0.61
C HIS A 133 17.04 -2.97 1.26
N ILE A 134 18.21 -3.31 1.81
CA ILE A 134 19.15 -2.33 2.39
C ILE A 134 19.66 -1.39 1.31
N ARG A 135 20.04 -1.91 0.13
CA ARG A 135 20.49 -1.08 -1.00
C ARG A 135 19.41 -0.06 -1.38
N ASN A 136 18.17 -0.50 -1.59
CA ASN A 136 17.07 0.40 -1.94
C ASN A 136 16.81 1.45 -0.85
N LYS A 137 16.92 1.07 0.42
CA LYS A 137 16.75 2.00 1.54
C LYS A 137 17.87 3.03 1.63
N ILE A 138 19.11 2.63 1.34
CA ILE A 138 20.26 3.55 1.28
C ILE A 138 20.12 4.48 0.08
N GLU A 139 19.80 3.95 -1.10
CA GLU A 139 19.61 4.75 -2.32
C GLU A 139 18.48 5.78 -2.13
N GLY A 140 17.36 5.37 -1.54
CA GLY A 140 16.29 6.29 -1.16
C GLY A 140 16.76 7.37 -0.18
N GLY A 141 17.47 6.99 0.88
CA GLY A 141 18.00 7.95 1.86
C GLY A 141 19.04 8.92 1.27
N VAL A 142 19.87 8.46 0.34
CA VAL A 142 20.85 9.30 -0.37
C VAL A 142 20.13 10.27 -1.30
N ASN A 143 19.11 9.82 -2.03
CA ASN A 143 18.31 10.69 -2.90
C ASN A 143 17.58 11.76 -2.07
N ASP A 144 16.93 11.38 -0.96
CA ASP A 144 16.26 12.34 -0.07
C ASP A 144 17.24 13.39 0.48
N GLN A 145 18.46 12.98 0.81
CA GLN A 145 19.50 13.88 1.30
C GLN A 145 20.05 14.77 0.18
N LEU A 146 20.19 14.22 -1.04
CA LEU A 146 20.59 14.97 -2.21
C LEU A 146 19.55 16.03 -2.54
N ASP A 147 18.26 15.68 -2.53
CA ASP A 147 17.17 16.61 -2.81
C ASP A 147 17.15 17.77 -1.82
N ARG A 148 17.27 17.48 -0.51
CA ARG A 148 17.37 18.53 0.53
C ARG A 148 18.58 19.43 0.33
N THR A 149 19.72 18.86 -0.03
CA THR A 149 20.97 19.63 -0.23
C THR A 149 20.89 20.46 -1.51
N ALA A 150 20.34 19.87 -2.57
CA ALA A 150 20.13 20.51 -3.85
C ALA A 150 19.16 21.68 -3.72
N GLU A 151 18.01 21.50 -3.06
CA GLU A 151 17.04 22.57 -2.82
C GLU A 151 17.67 23.75 -2.07
N GLY A 152 18.46 23.47 -1.03
CA GLY A 152 19.16 24.50 -0.26
C GLY A 152 20.23 25.25 -1.08
N THR A 153 21.04 24.53 -1.86
CA THR A 153 22.08 25.15 -2.71
C THR A 153 21.46 25.90 -3.88
N ILE A 154 20.47 25.32 -4.56
CA ILE A 154 19.74 25.94 -5.67
C ILE A 154 19.05 27.22 -5.18
N SER A 155 18.34 27.19 -4.06
CA SER A 155 17.68 28.38 -3.50
C SER A 155 18.66 29.50 -3.21
N ARG A 156 19.84 29.17 -2.67
CA ARG A 156 20.91 30.14 -2.39
C ARG A 156 21.50 30.74 -3.66
N GLU A 157 21.79 29.90 -4.66
CA GLU A 157 22.34 30.35 -5.93
C GLU A 157 21.32 31.15 -6.74
N ILE A 158 20.05 30.74 -6.74
CA ILE A 158 18.94 31.53 -7.31
C ILE A 158 18.87 32.90 -6.63
N ALA A 159 18.90 32.97 -5.29
CA ALA A 159 18.87 34.25 -4.60
C ALA A 159 20.09 35.15 -4.92
N ARG A 160 21.26 34.54 -5.18
CA ARG A 160 22.48 35.27 -5.52
C ARG A 160 22.47 35.79 -6.96
N HIS A 161 22.02 34.97 -7.90
CA HIS A 161 22.12 35.26 -9.33
C HIS A 161 20.85 35.85 -9.93
N LEU A 162 19.71 35.68 -9.27
CA LEU A 162 18.40 36.11 -9.74
C LEU A 162 17.75 37.03 -8.69
N PRO A 163 17.92 38.36 -8.81
CA PRO A 163 17.24 39.34 -7.96
C PRO A 163 15.74 39.05 -7.87
N SER A 164 15.14 39.19 -6.68
CA SER A 164 13.71 38.91 -6.45
C SER A 164 12.78 39.58 -7.47
N ARG A 165 13.11 40.81 -7.87
CA ARG A 165 12.38 41.55 -8.90
C ARG A 165 12.28 40.82 -10.25
N LEU A 166 13.29 40.05 -10.65
CA LEU A 166 13.24 39.25 -11.88
C LEU A 166 12.43 37.98 -11.69
N GLN A 167 12.46 37.38 -10.49
CA GLN A 167 11.60 36.24 -10.16
C GLN A 167 10.13 36.64 -10.20
N ASP A 168 9.79 37.78 -9.60
CA ASP A 168 8.43 38.34 -9.62
C ASP A 168 7.95 38.57 -11.05
N LYS A 169 8.82 39.11 -11.92
CA LYS A 169 8.51 39.28 -13.34
C LYS A 169 8.30 37.97 -14.08
N ILE A 170 9.11 36.93 -13.82
CA ILE A 170 8.91 35.63 -14.44
C ILE A 170 7.57 35.02 -14.01
N ILE A 171 7.19 35.18 -12.74
CA ILE A 171 5.91 34.71 -12.22
C ILE A 171 4.77 35.50 -12.88
N GLU A 172 4.88 36.82 -12.96
CA GLU A 172 3.92 37.69 -13.62
C GLU A 172 3.76 37.34 -15.11
N ASP A 173 4.86 37.23 -15.85
CA ASP A 173 4.87 36.88 -17.27
C ASP A 173 4.30 35.46 -17.49
N SER A 174 4.59 34.51 -16.60
CA SER A 174 4.03 33.16 -16.65
C SER A 174 2.51 33.17 -16.43
N GLN A 175 2.03 33.96 -15.47
CA GLN A 175 0.59 34.15 -15.25
C GLN A 175 -0.08 34.81 -16.45
N GLN A 176 0.57 35.81 -17.07
CA GLN A 176 0.08 36.45 -18.28
C GLN A 176 0.01 35.46 -19.45
N LEU A 177 1.01 34.59 -19.62
CA LEU A 177 0.99 33.57 -20.67
C LEU A 177 -0.14 32.56 -20.47
N LEU A 178 -0.40 32.12 -19.24
CA LEU A 178 -1.52 31.24 -18.93
C LEU A 178 -2.87 31.92 -19.22
N ASP A 179 -3.03 33.18 -18.86
CA ASP A 179 -4.23 33.97 -19.19
C ASP A 179 -4.41 34.11 -20.71
N LEU A 180 -3.33 34.36 -21.45
CA LEU A 180 -3.35 34.41 -22.92
C LEU A 180 -3.69 33.06 -23.54
N GLU A 181 -3.17 31.96 -23.01
CA GLU A 181 -3.47 30.60 -23.48
C GLU A 181 -4.95 30.27 -23.28
N VAL A 182 -5.50 30.57 -22.09
CA VAL A 182 -6.93 30.41 -21.79
C VAL A 182 -7.78 31.27 -22.73
N LYS A 183 -7.41 32.54 -22.95
CA LYS A 183 -8.12 33.44 -23.87
C LYS A 183 -8.05 32.94 -25.32
N LEU A 184 -6.91 32.45 -25.76
CA LEU A 184 -6.71 31.91 -27.10
C LEU A 184 -7.57 30.67 -27.30
N HIS A 185 -7.50 29.72 -26.36
CA HIS A 185 -8.31 28.50 -26.37
C HIS A 185 -9.80 28.84 -26.40
N ASN A 186 -10.25 29.75 -25.54
CA ASN A 186 -11.63 30.20 -25.50
C ASN A 186 -12.05 30.90 -26.80
N SER A 187 -11.17 31.69 -27.42
CA SER A 187 -11.44 32.31 -28.72
C SER A 187 -11.55 31.26 -29.83
N GLU A 188 -10.75 30.21 -29.80
CA GLU A 188 -10.79 29.12 -30.78
C GLU A 188 -12.04 28.27 -30.59
N ALA A 189 -12.36 27.89 -29.36
CA ALA A 189 -13.59 27.19 -29.00
C ALA A 189 -14.83 27.99 -29.42
N ARG A 190 -14.86 29.30 -29.13
CA ARG A 190 -15.95 30.19 -29.60
C ARG A 190 -16.07 30.21 -31.12
N ARG A 191 -14.94 30.28 -31.84
CA ARG A 191 -14.95 30.26 -33.31
C ARG A 191 -15.50 28.94 -33.85
N ALA A 192 -15.13 27.82 -33.25
CA ALA A 192 -15.63 26.51 -33.63
C ALA A 192 -17.14 26.38 -33.32
N ASN A 193 -17.56 26.79 -32.13
CA ASN A 193 -18.95 26.77 -31.69
C ASN A 193 -19.85 27.68 -32.53
N ALA A 194 -19.34 28.82 -33.00
CA ALA A 194 -20.07 29.73 -33.89
C ALA A 194 -20.43 29.11 -35.25
N LEU A 195 -19.73 28.04 -35.68
CA LEU A 195 -20.04 27.32 -36.91
C LEU A 195 -21.23 26.37 -36.74
N ILE A 196 -21.61 26.02 -35.51
CA ILE A 196 -22.73 25.14 -35.22
C ILE A 196 -24.03 25.86 -35.59
N ARG A 197 -24.79 25.24 -36.50
CA ARG A 197 -26.08 25.78 -36.99
C ARG A 197 -27.25 25.10 -36.28
N SER A 198 -28.44 25.71 -36.37
CA SER A 198 -29.70 25.17 -35.82
C SER A 198 -30.07 23.76 -36.29
N ASN A 199 -29.52 23.31 -37.41
CA ASN A 199 -29.81 21.99 -37.99
C ASN A 199 -28.90 20.88 -37.44
N HIS A 200 -27.85 21.24 -36.69
CA HIS A 200 -26.79 20.34 -36.21
C HIS A 200 -26.70 20.38 -34.67
N LEU A 201 -27.81 20.06 -34.00
CA LEU A 201 -27.94 20.07 -32.54
C LEU A 201 -27.10 19.01 -31.80
N ASN A 202 -26.62 18.01 -32.54
CA ASN A 202 -25.81 16.89 -32.03
C ASN A 202 -24.32 17.06 -32.35
N ASP A 203 -23.92 18.19 -32.93
CA ASP A 203 -22.50 18.47 -33.15
C ASP A 203 -21.84 18.82 -31.80
N PRO A 204 -20.61 18.33 -31.56
CA PRO A 204 -19.93 18.50 -30.29
C PRO A 204 -19.59 19.97 -30.05
N LEU A 205 -19.93 20.45 -28.86
CA LEU A 205 -19.59 21.76 -28.37
C LEU A 205 -18.15 21.74 -27.86
N HIS A 206 -17.33 22.67 -28.34
CA HIS A 206 -15.97 22.85 -27.85
C HIS A 206 -16.00 23.50 -26.45
N PRO A 207 -15.34 22.88 -25.46
CA PRO A 207 -15.35 23.35 -24.08
C PRO A 207 -14.63 24.68 -23.93
N LEU A 208 -15.15 25.53 -23.05
CA LEU A 208 -14.46 26.74 -22.60
C LEU A 208 -13.70 26.44 -21.32
N LEU A 209 -12.55 27.08 -21.17
CA LEU A 209 -11.77 27.07 -19.94
C LEU A 209 -12.22 28.22 -19.04
N THR A 210 -12.33 27.91 -17.75
CA THR A 210 -12.55 28.89 -16.68
C THR A 210 -11.31 29.76 -16.47
N ALA A 211 -11.40 30.79 -15.62
CA ALA A 211 -10.26 31.62 -15.23
C ALA A 211 -9.11 30.83 -14.58
N GLN A 212 -9.39 29.62 -14.10
CA GLN A 212 -8.40 28.70 -13.52
C GLN A 212 -7.79 27.74 -14.55
N GLY A 213 -8.16 27.85 -15.83
CA GLY A 213 -7.66 26.96 -16.90
C GLY A 213 -8.28 25.56 -16.90
N ASN A 214 -9.34 25.34 -16.13
CA ASN A 214 -10.04 24.05 -16.05
C ASN A 214 -11.37 24.10 -16.80
N VAL A 215 -11.79 22.95 -17.34
CA VAL A 215 -13.14 22.77 -17.91
C VAL A 215 -14.11 22.42 -16.79
N SER A 216 -15.25 23.10 -16.73
CA SER A 216 -16.32 22.77 -15.79
C SER A 216 -16.79 21.32 -15.96
N HIS A 217 -16.97 20.62 -14.84
CA HIS A 217 -17.53 19.26 -14.85
C HIS A 217 -18.97 19.20 -15.38
N GLY A 218 -19.69 20.33 -15.31
CA GLY A 218 -21.05 20.49 -15.82
C GLY A 218 -21.12 20.90 -17.29
N PHE A 219 -19.99 21.01 -18.00
CA PHE A 219 -20.01 21.47 -19.39
C PHE A 219 -20.71 20.45 -20.31
N PRO A 220 -21.75 20.86 -21.05
CA PRO A 220 -22.50 19.96 -21.92
C PRO A 220 -21.68 19.60 -23.16
N ARG A 221 -21.79 18.34 -23.59
CA ARG A 221 -21.09 17.84 -24.78
C ARG A 221 -21.67 18.39 -26.07
N ASP A 222 -23.00 18.54 -26.13
CA ASP A 222 -23.73 18.96 -27.32
C ASP A 222 -24.83 19.98 -26.95
N LEU A 223 -25.36 20.70 -27.94
CA LEU A 223 -26.48 21.63 -27.75
C LEU A 223 -27.74 20.95 -27.20
N SER A 224 -28.00 19.71 -27.60
CA SER A 224 -29.12 18.93 -27.03
C SER A 224 -28.97 18.71 -25.52
N GLN A 225 -27.74 18.48 -25.04
CA GLN A 225 -27.47 18.30 -23.62
C GLN A 225 -27.61 19.64 -22.88
N LEU A 226 -27.11 20.73 -23.48
CA LEU A 226 -27.26 22.09 -22.95
C LEU A 226 -28.75 22.45 -22.74
N PHE A 227 -29.62 22.12 -23.70
CA PHE A 227 -31.06 22.37 -23.57
C PHE A 227 -31.78 21.45 -22.58
N SER A 228 -31.19 20.30 -22.26
CA SER A 228 -31.75 19.35 -21.30
C SER A 228 -31.41 19.67 -19.84
N LEU A 229 -30.48 20.60 -19.58
CA LEU A 229 -30.08 21.01 -18.23
C LEU A 229 -31.26 21.58 -17.42
N SER A 230 -31.25 21.33 -16.12
CA SER A 230 -32.17 21.96 -15.17
C SER A 230 -31.82 23.45 -14.98
N ASP A 231 -32.74 24.21 -14.38
CA ASP A 231 -32.50 25.64 -14.08
C ASP A 231 -31.33 25.81 -13.10
N ASP A 232 -31.29 24.96 -12.06
CA ASP A 232 -30.22 24.94 -11.06
C ASP A 232 -28.84 24.67 -11.68
N GLU A 233 -28.76 23.71 -12.62
CA GLU A 233 -27.52 23.39 -13.34
C GLU A 233 -27.10 24.52 -14.29
N ALA A 234 -28.05 25.19 -14.94
CA ALA A 234 -27.76 26.33 -15.81
C ALA A 234 -27.27 27.55 -15.02
N MET A 235 -27.82 27.77 -13.81
CA MET A 235 -27.35 28.81 -12.89
C MET A 235 -25.94 28.51 -12.38
N ALA A 236 -25.69 27.27 -11.94
CA ALA A 236 -24.37 26.85 -11.47
C ALA A 236 -23.31 26.99 -12.56
N LEU A 237 -23.64 26.64 -13.81
CA LEU A 237 -22.75 26.81 -14.94
C LEU A 237 -22.43 28.30 -15.17
N ASN A 238 -23.44 29.18 -15.16
CA ASN A 238 -23.20 30.61 -15.35
C ASN A 238 -22.35 31.24 -14.25
N ASP A 239 -22.53 30.80 -13.01
CA ASP A 239 -21.72 31.23 -11.86
C ASP A 239 -20.26 30.79 -12.01
N GLU A 240 -20.02 29.54 -12.40
CA GLU A 240 -18.66 29.00 -12.58
C GLU A 240 -17.87 29.70 -13.70
N TYR A 241 -18.57 30.17 -14.75
CA TYR A 241 -17.98 30.98 -15.82
C TYR A 241 -18.00 32.50 -15.54
N GLY A 242 -18.44 32.93 -14.35
CA GLY A 242 -18.37 34.31 -13.89
C GLY A 242 -19.33 35.28 -14.59
N LEU A 243 -20.51 34.81 -14.99
CA LEU A 243 -21.54 35.66 -15.58
C LEU A 243 -22.35 36.36 -14.46
N GLU A 244 -22.07 37.65 -14.23
CA GLU A 244 -22.54 38.44 -13.07
C GLU A 244 -24.07 38.71 -13.01
N ASP A 245 -24.83 38.33 -14.04
CA ASP A 245 -26.27 38.56 -14.11
C ASP A 245 -27.07 37.25 -14.12
N ILE A 246 -27.12 36.51 -13.02
CA ILE A 246 -28.01 35.34 -12.94
C ILE A 246 -29.45 35.84 -12.83
N VAL A 247 -30.27 35.56 -13.86
CA VAL A 247 -31.67 36.00 -13.92
C VAL A 247 -32.57 34.79 -13.78
N GLU A 248 -33.71 34.97 -13.11
CA GLU A 248 -34.73 33.93 -12.98
C GLU A 248 -35.25 33.52 -14.37
N GLY A 249 -35.08 32.26 -14.74
CA GLY A 249 -35.47 31.71 -16.03
C GLY A 249 -34.32 31.03 -16.79
N LYS A 250 -34.40 29.70 -16.88
CA LYS A 250 -33.51 28.82 -17.63
C LYS A 250 -33.14 29.34 -19.01
N GLU A 251 -34.11 29.80 -19.80
CA GLU A 251 -33.86 30.21 -21.18
C GLU A 251 -32.96 31.46 -21.26
N ARG A 252 -33.07 32.38 -20.30
CA ARG A 252 -32.21 33.57 -20.25
C ARG A 252 -30.79 33.22 -19.85
N ASN A 253 -30.65 32.34 -18.86
CA ASN A 253 -29.36 31.84 -18.39
C ASN A 253 -28.64 31.05 -19.49
N LEU A 254 -29.34 30.14 -20.18
CA LEU A 254 -28.81 29.40 -21.31
C LEU A 254 -28.48 30.31 -22.49
N ASN A 255 -29.32 31.30 -22.83
CA ASN A 255 -29.02 32.24 -23.92
C ASN A 255 -27.73 33.04 -23.68
N ARG A 256 -27.48 33.46 -22.43
CA ARG A 256 -26.21 34.11 -22.06
C ARG A 256 -25.03 33.15 -22.16
N PHE A 257 -25.19 31.92 -21.70
CA PHE A 257 -24.15 30.90 -21.84
C PHE A 257 -23.85 30.60 -23.31
N MET A 258 -24.88 30.46 -24.15
CA MET A 258 -24.73 30.28 -25.58
C MET A 258 -24.01 31.45 -26.25
N GLN A 259 -24.31 32.68 -25.83
CA GLN A 259 -23.61 33.87 -26.28
C GLN A 259 -22.13 33.86 -25.85
N LEU A 260 -21.84 33.42 -24.63
CA LEU A 260 -20.46 33.23 -24.15
C LEU A 260 -19.72 32.16 -24.96
N CYS A 261 -20.40 31.09 -25.35
CA CYS A 261 -19.88 30.06 -26.25
C CYS A 261 -19.73 30.52 -27.70
N GLY A 262 -20.19 31.72 -28.07
CA GLY A 262 -20.11 32.26 -29.43
C GLY A 262 -21.19 31.75 -30.37
N ILE A 263 -22.23 31.10 -29.84
CA ILE A 263 -23.33 30.53 -30.62
C ILE A 263 -24.35 31.63 -30.88
N SER A 264 -24.67 31.90 -32.14
CA SER A 264 -25.63 32.94 -32.53
C SER A 264 -27.10 32.51 -32.43
N TYR A 265 -27.37 31.37 -31.79
CA TYR A 265 -28.71 30.83 -31.61
C TYR A 265 -29.30 31.33 -30.30
N GLN A 266 -30.56 31.75 -30.35
CA GLN A 266 -31.29 32.21 -29.19
C GLN A 266 -32.52 31.31 -28.97
N MET A 267 -32.66 30.78 -27.77
CA MET A 267 -33.91 30.19 -27.30
C MET A 267 -34.96 31.29 -27.19
N ILE A 268 -36.02 31.17 -27.98
CA ILE A 268 -37.21 32.00 -27.84
C ILE A 268 -38.05 31.35 -26.72
N PRO A 269 -38.41 32.09 -25.66
CA PRO A 269 -39.33 31.57 -24.66
C PRO A 269 -40.62 31.17 -25.38
N SER A 270 -41.03 29.91 -25.25
CA SER A 270 -42.33 29.47 -25.74
C SER A 270 -43.38 30.15 -24.88
N THR A 271 -43.84 31.32 -25.33
CA THR A 271 -45.07 31.92 -24.84
C THR A 271 -46.15 30.89 -25.06
N VAL A 272 -46.63 30.29 -23.98
CA VAL A 272 -47.79 29.43 -23.97
C VAL A 272 -48.90 30.23 -24.65
N LEU A 273 -49.31 29.80 -25.86
CA LEU A 273 -50.56 30.22 -26.44
C LEU A 273 -51.65 29.74 -25.47
N GLN A 274 -52.16 30.67 -24.66
CA GLN A 274 -53.43 30.51 -23.94
C GLN A 274 -54.58 30.39 -24.93
#